data_AF-A0A9P0YTG8-F1
#
_entry.id   AF-A0A9P0YTG8-F1
#
_cell.length_a   1.000
_cell.length_b   1.000
_cell.length_c   1.000
_cell.angle_alpha   90.00
_cell.angle_beta   90.00
_cell.angle_gamma   90.00
#
_symmetry.space_group_name_H-M   'P 1'
#
loop_
_entity.id
_entity.type
_entity.pdbx_description
1 polymer ?
#
loop_
_entity_poly.entity_id
_entity_poly.type
_entity_poly.pdbx_seq_one_letter_code
_entity_poly.pdbx_strand_id
1 'polypeptide(L)'
;MLKGVTWNVLGTYFGSLIDWKRKLSVQIRSRNLKLSVQSYWQQQSRVNWIKEGDANSKFFHQDVKEKVQRQHIQAIKRPNGEWVYDTKEIGKEVKRRLERLYGI
;
A
#
# COMPACT_ATOMS: atom_id res chain seq x y z
N MET A 1 30.99 -47.57 41.43
CA MET A 1 30.71 -47.22 40.02
C MET A 1 29.30 -46.64 39.96
N LEU A 2 29.12 -45.34 39.65
CA LEU A 2 27.88 -44.63 39.23
C LEU A 2 28.10 -43.10 39.37
N LYS A 3 29.17 -42.57 38.77
CA LYS A 3 29.45 -41.11 38.74
C LYS A 3 29.67 -40.59 37.31
N GLY A 4 28.83 -41.04 36.37
CA GLY A 4 28.96 -40.66 34.95
C GLY A 4 27.65 -40.34 34.22
N VAL A 5 26.49 -40.68 34.79
CA VAL A 5 25.18 -40.62 34.08
C VAL A 5 24.39 -39.34 34.41
N THR A 6 24.77 -38.58 35.44
CA THR A 6 23.93 -37.49 35.96
C THR A 6 24.11 -36.13 35.26
N TRP A 7 25.29 -35.84 34.70
CA TRP A 7 25.59 -34.54 34.07
C TRP A 7 25.06 -34.42 32.63
N ASN A 8 25.06 -35.51 31.86
CA ASN A 8 24.51 -35.52 30.50
C ASN A 8 22.99 -35.31 30.51
N VAL A 9 22.28 -35.97 31.43
CA VAL A 9 20.82 -35.85 31.52
C VAL A 9 20.44 -34.42 31.89
N LEU A 10 21.07 -33.82 32.90
CA LEU A 10 20.84 -32.41 33.23
C LEU A 10 21.19 -31.49 32.06
N GLY A 11 22.32 -31.69 31.38
CA GLY A 11 22.70 -30.91 30.20
C GLY A 11 21.67 -30.97 29.07
N THR A 12 21.08 -32.15 28.81
CA THR A 12 20.00 -32.29 27.80
C THR A 12 18.70 -31.60 28.21
N TYR A 13 18.32 -31.64 29.49
CA TYR A 13 17.14 -30.92 30.00
C TYR A 13 17.35 -29.39 30.03
N PHE A 14 18.53 -28.92 30.42
CA PHE A 14 18.85 -27.48 30.38
C PHE A 14 18.97 -26.97 28.94
N GLY A 15 19.58 -27.73 28.04
CA GLY A 15 19.65 -27.44 26.60
C GLY A 15 18.26 -27.37 25.96
N SER A 16 17.40 -28.36 26.23
CA SER A 16 16.03 -28.38 25.70
C SER A 16 15.19 -27.22 26.21
N LEU A 17 15.35 -26.81 27.47
CA LEU A 17 14.65 -25.66 28.04
C LEU A 17 15.12 -24.33 27.44
N ILE A 18 16.43 -24.17 27.21
CA ILE A 18 16.99 -22.98 26.55
C ILE A 18 16.53 -22.92 25.11
N ASP A 19 16.57 -24.03 24.39
CA ASP A 19 16.07 -24.14 23.02
C ASP A 19 14.56 -23.85 22.94
N TRP A 20 13.77 -24.33 23.91
CA TRP A 20 12.34 -24.07 23.97
C TRP A 20 12.05 -22.58 24.24
N LYS A 21 12.76 -21.95 25.19
CA LYS A 21 12.67 -20.51 25.42
C LYS A 21 13.07 -19.70 24.18
N ARG A 22 14.13 -20.11 23.48
CA ARG A 22 14.58 -19.48 22.23
C ARG A 22 13.54 -19.63 21.11
N LYS A 23 12.96 -20.82 20.96
CA LYS A 23 11.89 -21.06 19.98
C LYS A 23 10.65 -20.23 20.28
N LEU A 24 10.23 -20.19 21.54
CA LEU A 24 9.06 -19.42 21.96
C LEU A 24 9.26 -17.91 21.75
N SER A 25 10.42 -17.37 22.12
CA SER A 25 10.74 -15.95 21.92
C SER A 25 10.78 -15.55 20.45
N VAL A 26 11.33 -16.40 19.57
CA VAL A 26 11.27 -16.20 18.12
C VAL A 26 9.83 -16.22 17.63
N GLN A 27 9.02 -17.17 18.09
CA GLN A 27 7.64 -17.33 17.66
C GLN A 27 6.75 -16.15 18.09
N ILE A 28 6.92 -15.65 19.32
CA ILE A 28 6.27 -14.44 19.83
C ILE A 28 6.67 -13.23 18.99
N ARG A 29 7.97 -13.06 18.70
CA ARG A 29 8.48 -11.96 17.88
C ARG A 29 7.89 -12.00 16.47
N SER A 30 7.87 -13.17 15.82
CA SER A 30 7.27 -13.34 14.50
C SER A 30 5.77 -13.02 14.49
N ARG A 31 5.03 -13.43 15.54
CA ARG A 31 3.61 -13.14 15.65
C ARG A 31 3.35 -11.65 15.85
N ASN A 32 4.10 -11.00 16.73
CA ASN A 32 3.97 -9.57 16.98
C ASN A 32 4.33 -8.72 15.75
N LEU A 33 5.37 -9.11 15.01
CA LEU A 33 5.76 -8.42 13.78
C LEU A 33 4.67 -8.52 12.70
N LYS A 34 4.04 -9.69 12.55
CA LYS A 34 2.92 -9.86 11.61
C LYS A 34 1.74 -8.96 11.97
N LEU A 35 1.38 -8.89 13.25
CA LEU A 35 0.29 -8.04 13.73
C LEU A 35 0.60 -6.56 13.58
N SER A 36 1.83 -6.11 13.86
CA SER A 36 2.21 -4.71 13.72
C SER A 36 2.20 -4.27 12.26
N VAL A 37 2.70 -5.11 11.35
CA VAL A 37 2.67 -4.86 9.90
C VAL A 37 1.23 -4.80 9.40
N GLN A 38 0.37 -5.73 9.82
CA GLN A 38 -1.04 -5.73 9.45
C GLN A 38 -1.75 -4.45 9.93
N SER A 39 -1.55 -4.04 11.19
CA SER A 39 -2.12 -2.81 11.74
C SER A 39 -1.60 -1.56 11.02
N TYR A 40 -0.31 -1.52 10.70
CA TYR A 40 0.30 -0.42 9.96
C TYR A 40 -0.33 -0.27 8.57
N TRP A 41 -0.47 -1.36 7.82
CA TRP A 41 -1.11 -1.33 6.51
C TRP A 41 -2.62 -1.03 6.59
N GLN A 42 -3.31 -1.46 7.63
CA GLN A 42 -4.70 -1.07 7.88
C GLN A 42 -4.85 0.45 8.09
N GLN A 43 -3.93 1.06 8.86
CA GLN A 43 -3.93 2.51 9.06
C GLN A 43 -3.58 3.28 7.78
N GLN A 44 -2.58 2.83 7.02
CA GLN A 44 -2.15 3.48 5.78
C GLN A 44 -3.19 3.37 4.66
N SER A 45 -3.90 2.24 4.56
CA SER A 45 -4.72 1.93 3.39
C SER A 45 -6.09 2.61 3.32
N ARG A 46 -6.45 3.50 4.27
CA ARG A 46 -7.79 4.12 4.34
C ARG A 46 -8.92 3.07 4.16
N VAL A 47 -8.71 1.89 4.77
CA VAL A 47 -9.64 0.79 5.11
C VAL A 47 -10.50 0.14 4.00
N ASN A 48 -10.72 0.73 2.83
CA ASN A 48 -11.52 0.05 1.79
C ASN A 48 -10.73 -1.04 1.04
N TRP A 49 -9.44 -0.83 0.78
CA TRP A 49 -8.65 -1.71 -0.08
C TRP A 49 -8.44 -3.13 0.50
N ILE A 50 -8.19 -3.23 1.80
CA ILE A 50 -7.93 -4.53 2.47
C ILE A 50 -9.17 -5.43 2.52
N LYS A 51 -10.38 -4.84 2.51
CA LYS A 51 -11.62 -5.60 2.54
C LYS A 51 -11.97 -6.23 1.19
N GLU A 52 -11.45 -5.67 0.09
CA GLU A 52 -11.83 -6.03 -1.28
C GLU A 52 -10.79 -6.90 -2.01
N GLY A 53 -9.55 -6.97 -1.51
CA GLY A 53 -8.51 -7.86 -2.05
C GLY A 53 -7.97 -7.43 -3.43
N ASP A 54 -7.38 -8.38 -4.17
CA ASP A 54 -6.90 -8.20 -5.57
C ASP A 54 -8.04 -8.32 -6.60
N ALA A 55 -9.28 -8.35 -6.13
CA ALA A 55 -10.42 -8.24 -7.02
C ALA A 55 -10.42 -6.81 -7.56
N ASN A 56 -10.52 -6.67 -8.88
CA ASN A 56 -10.70 -5.41 -9.60
C ASN A 56 -12.07 -4.81 -9.22
N SER A 57 -12.14 -4.34 -7.98
CA SER A 57 -13.39 -4.26 -7.25
C SER A 57 -14.18 -3.07 -7.76
N LYS A 58 -15.51 -3.18 -7.70
CA LYS A 58 -16.43 -2.11 -8.13
C LYS A 58 -16.03 -0.76 -7.54
N PHE A 59 -15.46 -0.76 -6.33
CA PHE A 59 -14.89 0.41 -5.68
C PHE A 59 -13.71 1.03 -6.47
N PHE A 60 -12.72 0.25 -6.92
CA PHE A 60 -11.61 0.77 -7.72
C PHE A 60 -12.10 1.40 -9.02
N HIS A 61 -13.00 0.72 -9.73
CA HIS A 61 -13.59 1.28 -10.94
C HIS A 61 -14.42 2.54 -10.66
N GLN A 62 -15.10 2.60 -9.51
CA GLN A 62 -15.89 3.76 -9.10
C GLN A 62 -15.01 4.94 -8.67
N ASP A 63 -13.93 4.70 -7.93
CA ASP A 63 -12.94 5.72 -7.53
C ASP A 63 -12.20 6.29 -8.74
N VAL A 64 -11.76 5.41 -9.66
CA VAL A 64 -11.16 5.83 -10.94
C VAL A 64 -12.16 6.64 -11.76
N LYS A 65 -13.42 6.20 -11.86
CA LYS A 65 -14.46 6.94 -12.58
C LYS A 65 -14.71 8.31 -11.96
N GLU A 66 -14.80 8.39 -10.64
CA GLU A 66 -14.99 9.66 -9.93
C GLU A 66 -13.78 10.58 -10.13
N LYS A 67 -12.57 10.05 -10.06
CA LYS A 67 -11.34 10.80 -10.33
C LYS A 67 -11.30 11.33 -11.75
N VAL A 68 -11.60 10.49 -12.75
CA VAL A 68 -11.68 10.90 -14.16
C VAL A 68 -12.74 11.98 -14.33
N GLN A 69 -13.90 11.84 -13.69
CA GLN A 69 -14.98 12.84 -13.78
C GLN A 69 -14.61 14.17 -13.13
N ARG A 70 -13.93 14.16 -11.98
CA ARG A 70 -13.41 15.38 -11.33
C ARG A 70 -12.30 16.05 -12.13
N GLN A 71 -11.47 15.27 -12.83
CA GLN A 71 -10.36 15.78 -13.63
C GLN A 71 -10.76 16.12 -15.07
N HIS A 72 -12.00 15.83 -15.46
CA HIS A 72 -12.52 16.15 -16.78
C HIS A 72 -12.69 17.66 -16.93
N ILE A 73 -11.90 18.27 -17.81
CA ILE A 73 -12.05 19.68 -18.19
C ILE A 73 -13.20 19.81 -19.18
N GLN A 74 -14.36 20.27 -18.70
CA GLN A 74 -15.59 20.37 -19.50
C GLN A 74 -15.55 21.53 -20.51
N ALA A 75 -14.87 22.62 -20.15
CA ALA A 75 -14.73 23.78 -21.01
C ALA A 75 -13.51 24.60 -20.61
N ILE A 76 -12.95 25.32 -21.58
CA ILE A 76 -11.91 26.33 -21.34
C ILE A 76 -12.34 27.67 -21.93
N LYS A 77 -11.94 28.75 -21.28
CA LYS A 77 -12.17 30.11 -21.79
C LYS A 77 -10.93 30.61 -22.52
N ARG A 78 -11.12 31.01 -23.77
CA ARG A 78 -10.08 31.62 -24.61
C ARG A 78 -9.81 33.08 -24.20
N PRO A 79 -8.66 33.65 -24.58
CA PRO A 79 -8.35 35.06 -24.33
C PRO A 79 -9.33 36.04 -24.99
N ASN A 80 -9.97 35.65 -26.10
CA ASN A 80 -11.02 36.42 -26.78
C ASN A 80 -12.38 36.38 -26.05
N GLY A 81 -12.49 35.68 -24.92
CA GLY A 81 -13.72 35.55 -24.14
C GLY A 81 -14.61 34.37 -24.50
N GLU A 82 -14.30 33.65 -25.58
CA GLU A 82 -15.08 32.51 -26.09
C GLU A 82 -14.88 31.25 -25.23
N TRP A 83 -15.96 30.50 -24.99
CA TRP A 83 -15.91 29.20 -24.32
C TRP A 83 -15.82 28.07 -25.32
N VAL A 84 -14.86 27.17 -25.13
CA VAL A 84 -14.67 25.97 -25.94
C VAL A 84 -15.04 24.76 -25.11
N TYR A 85 -16.01 23.98 -25.59
CA TYR A 85 -16.53 22.78 -24.93
C TYR A 85 -16.06 21.47 -25.60
N ASP A 86 -15.61 21.54 -26.85
CA ASP A 86 -15.14 20.36 -27.58
C ASP A 86 -13.78 19.90 -27.06
N THR A 87 -13.67 18.63 -26.67
CA THR A 87 -12.47 18.06 -26.07
C THR A 87 -11.26 18.11 -27.00
N LYS A 88 -11.46 17.98 -28.32
CA LYS A 88 -10.35 18.07 -29.29
C LYS A 88 -9.84 19.50 -29.40
N GLU A 89 -10.75 20.47 -29.48
CA GLU A 89 -10.40 21.90 -29.49
C GLU A 89 -9.76 22.37 -28.18
N ILE A 90 -10.22 21.86 -27.03
CA ILE A 90 -9.58 22.08 -25.72
C ILE A 90 -8.13 21.60 -25.75
N GLY A 91 -7.87 20.38 -26.23
CA GLY A 91 -6.52 19.84 -26.36
C GLY A 91 -5.61 20.68 -27.25
N LYS A 92 -6.12 21.15 -28.39
CA LYS A 92 -5.37 22.04 -29.31
C LYS A 92 -5.03 23.39 -28.66
N GLU A 93 -5.97 23.98 -27.94
CA GLU A 93 -5.76 25.26 -27.26
C GLU A 93 -4.75 25.14 -26.12
N VAL A 94 -4.86 24.08 -25.30
CA VAL A 94 -3.91 23.80 -24.23
C VAL A 94 -2.51 23.64 -24.81
N LYS A 95 -2.36 22.86 -25.89
CA LYS A 95 -1.08 22.71 -26.60
C LYS A 95 -0.54 24.06 -27.07
N ARG A 96 -1.32 24.84 -27.81
CA ARG A 96 -0.92 26.18 -28.31
C ARG A 96 -0.49 27.11 -27.18
N ARG A 97 -1.21 27.07 -26.05
CA ARG A 97 -0.89 27.90 -24.87
C ARG A 97 0.42 27.47 -24.23
N LEU A 98 0.67 26.17 -24.10
CA LEU A 98 1.91 25.63 -23.54
C LEU A 98 3.11 25.92 -24.45
N GLU A 99 2.99 25.72 -25.77
CA GLU A 99 4.01 26.10 -26.76
C GLU A 99 4.37 27.59 -26.62
N ARG A 100 3.37 28.46 -26.46
CA ARG A 100 3.61 29.89 -26.24
C ARG A 100 4.30 30.22 -24.91
N LEU A 101 4.02 29.45 -23.86
CA LEU A 101 4.60 29.68 -22.52
C LEU A 101 6.03 29.17 -22.41
N TYR A 102 6.31 28.01 -23.02
CA TYR A 102 7.57 27.30 -22.88
C TYR A 102 8.47 27.40 -24.12
N GLY A 103 7.99 27.95 -25.23
CA GLY A 103 8.77 28.18 -26.45
C GLY A 103 9.23 26.90 -27.18
N ILE A 104 8.51 25.78 -26.98
CA ILE A 104 8.70 24.48 -27.63
C ILE A 104 7.72 24.28 -28.77
#